data_AF-A0A7S0ETN3-F1
#
_entry.id   AF-A0A7S0ETN3-F1
#
_cell.length_a   1.000
_cell.length_b   1.000
_cell.length_c   1.000
_cell.angle_alpha   90.00
_cell.angle_beta   90.00
_cell.angle_gamma   90.00
#
_symmetry.space_group_name_H-M   'P 1'
#
loop_
_entity.id
_entity.type
_entity.pdbx_description
1 polymer ?
#
loop_
_entity_poly.entity_id
_entity_poly.type
_entity_poly.pdbx_seq_one_letter_code
_entity_poly.pdbx_strand_id
1 'polypeptide(L)'
;FGMAQHKEYMYTKKEVLLALNCSDKCRSSGQRAATFIVFRVCEMSKEFVHQWLSLCQNYSLISDEEYGDQQHEDFLSHRHDQSIFSVLCKRWGIPAYRVPTQYGEHEIERNSMPGNYPQVFQ
;
A
#
# COMPACT_ATOMS: atom_id res chain seq x y z
N PHE A 1 -2.90 -6.68 -2.43
CA PHE A 1 -4.28 -6.57 -2.97
C PHE A 1 -4.82 -5.17 -2.72
N GLY A 2 -5.63 -4.59 -3.61
CA GLY A 2 -6.11 -3.20 -3.47
C GLY A 2 -7.33 -3.07 -2.54
N MET A 3 -7.35 -2.05 -1.69
CA MET A 3 -8.42 -1.72 -0.74
C MET A 3 -9.01 -0.36 -1.09
N ALA A 4 -10.10 -0.34 -1.86
CA ALA A 4 -10.63 0.84 -2.54
C ALA A 4 -11.08 1.94 -1.57
N GLN A 5 -11.63 1.55 -0.42
CA GLN A 5 -12.14 2.47 0.61
C GLN A 5 -11.03 3.05 1.50
N HIS A 6 -9.87 2.40 1.56
CA HIS A 6 -8.76 2.80 2.43
C HIS A 6 -7.77 3.68 1.66
N LYS A 7 -8.09 4.96 1.45
CA LYS A 7 -7.23 5.87 0.69
C LYS A 7 -5.88 6.08 1.37
N GLU A 8 -4.83 6.29 0.59
CA GLU A 8 -3.48 6.54 1.14
C GLU A 8 -3.46 7.77 2.04
N TYR A 9 -4.10 8.89 1.68
CA TYR A 9 -4.11 10.07 2.56
C TYR A 9 -4.77 9.85 3.92
N MET A 10 -5.65 8.84 4.04
CA MET A 10 -6.31 8.51 5.30
C MET A 10 -5.46 7.59 6.17
N TYR A 11 -4.67 6.71 5.53
CA TYR A 11 -4.02 5.58 6.21
C TYR A 11 -2.48 5.53 6.06
N THR A 12 -1.89 6.51 5.39
CA THR A 12 -0.45 6.61 5.18
C THR A 12 0.04 8.00 5.54
N LYS A 13 0.96 8.03 6.49
CA LYS A 13 1.59 9.24 6.99
C LYS A 13 2.31 9.98 5.86
N LYS A 14 2.25 11.30 5.89
CA LYS A 14 2.76 12.19 4.84
C LYS A 14 4.25 11.98 4.56
N GLU A 15 5.05 11.69 5.57
CA GLU A 15 6.48 11.40 5.47
C GLU A 15 6.74 10.23 4.51
N VAL A 16 5.90 9.18 4.55
CA VAL A 16 5.99 8.04 3.62
C VAL A 16 5.60 8.46 2.20
N LEU A 17 4.54 9.25 2.07
CA LEU A 17 4.09 9.76 0.76
C LEU A 17 5.18 10.61 0.10
N LEU A 18 5.87 11.46 0.87
CA LEU A 18 6.95 12.31 0.42
C LEU A 18 8.22 11.50 0.10
N ALA A 19 8.67 10.64 1.02
CA ALA A 19 9.88 9.83 0.84
C ALA A 19 9.83 8.94 -0.41
N LEU A 20 8.62 8.53 -0.81
CA LEU A 20 8.40 7.68 -1.98
C LEU A 20 7.88 8.44 -3.22
N ASN A 21 7.85 9.77 -3.20
CA ASN A 21 7.37 10.62 -4.29
C ASN A 21 5.97 10.22 -4.80
N CYS A 22 5.05 9.95 -3.87
CA CYS A 22 3.67 9.58 -4.18
C CYS A 22 2.93 10.79 -4.77
N SER A 23 2.54 10.66 -6.05
CA SER A 23 1.72 11.64 -6.76
C SER A 23 0.32 11.79 -6.16
N ASP A 24 -0.42 12.82 -6.54
CA ASP A 24 -1.80 13.02 -6.07
C ASP A 24 -2.72 11.84 -6.44
N LYS A 25 -2.52 11.26 -7.63
CA LYS A 25 -3.23 10.02 -8.03
C LYS A 25 -2.90 8.85 -7.10
N CYS A 26 -1.64 8.71 -6.71
CA CYS A 26 -1.21 7.72 -5.73
C CYS A 26 -1.86 8.00 -4.36
N ARG A 27 -1.86 9.27 -3.91
CA ARG A 27 -2.43 9.70 -2.64
C ARG A 27 -3.95 9.45 -2.53
N SER A 28 -4.70 9.64 -3.60
CA SER A 28 -6.15 9.39 -3.63
C SER A 28 -6.54 7.95 -4.02
N SER A 29 -5.57 7.07 -4.25
CA SER A 29 -5.81 5.65 -4.50
C SER A 29 -5.87 4.85 -3.21
N GLY A 30 -6.50 3.67 -3.25
CA GLY A 30 -6.61 2.74 -2.15
C GLY A 30 -5.27 2.12 -1.78
N GLN A 31 -5.11 1.79 -0.50
CA GLN A 31 -3.95 1.07 0.00
C GLN A 31 -3.88 -0.34 -0.59
N ARG A 32 -2.67 -0.91 -0.55
CA ARG A 32 -2.43 -2.32 -0.82
C ARG A 32 -2.29 -3.05 0.50
N ALA A 33 -3.10 -4.07 0.70
CA ALA A 33 -2.96 -4.99 1.82
C ALA A 33 -1.58 -5.68 1.77
N ALA A 34 -0.88 -5.64 2.90
CA ALA A 34 0.38 -6.35 3.15
C ALA A 34 0.20 -7.61 4.01
N THR A 35 -1.06 -7.95 4.34
CA THR A 35 -1.41 -9.06 5.25
C THR A 35 -1.21 -10.43 4.61
N PHE A 36 -1.55 -10.56 3.32
CA PHE A 36 -1.34 -11.76 2.53
C PHE A 36 -0.56 -11.38 1.28
N ILE A 37 0.69 -11.85 1.21
CA ILE A 37 1.60 -11.57 0.10
C ILE A 37 2.21 -12.87 -0.38
N VAL A 38 2.26 -13.03 -1.70
CA VAL A 38 2.95 -14.15 -2.35
C VAL A 38 3.98 -13.57 -3.30
N PHE A 39 5.23 -14.01 -3.15
CA PHE A 39 6.32 -13.65 -4.04
C PHE A 39 6.75 -14.86 -4.85
N ARG A 40 6.85 -14.71 -6.17
CA ARG A 40 7.67 -15.61 -6.98
C ARG A 40 9.12 -15.20 -6.77
N VAL A 41 9.95 -16.11 -6.24
CA VAL A 41 11.36 -15.82 -6.00
C VAL A 41 12.10 -15.59 -7.32
N CYS A 42 12.53 -14.35 -7.52
CA CYS A 42 13.38 -13.87 -8.61
C CYS A 42 14.09 -12.58 -8.18
N GLU A 43 15.06 -12.12 -8.98
CA GLU A 43 15.84 -10.91 -8.66
C GLU A 43 14.96 -9.67 -8.45
N MET A 44 13.92 -9.49 -9.26
CA MET A 44 12.96 -8.40 -9.08
C MET A 44 12.24 -8.45 -7.73
N SER A 45 11.79 -9.65 -7.31
CA SER A 45 11.10 -9.80 -6.03
C SER A 45 12.04 -9.59 -4.84
N LYS A 46 13.30 -10.05 -4.94
CA LYS A 46 14.31 -9.85 -3.90
C LYS A 46 14.61 -8.37 -3.74
N GLU A 47 14.86 -7.66 -4.85
CA GLU A 47 15.12 -6.23 -4.85
C GLU A 47 13.95 -5.44 -4.25
N PHE A 48 12.72 -5.79 -4.61
CA PHE A 48 11.53 -5.16 -4.03
C PHE A 48 11.48 -5.35 -2.50
N VAL A 49 11.68 -6.58 -2.02
CA VAL A 49 11.66 -6.90 -0.59
C VAL A 49 12.82 -6.23 0.15
N HIS A 50 14.01 -6.16 -0.45
CA HIS A 50 15.17 -5.46 0.13
C HIS A 50 14.90 -3.96 0.29
N GLN A 51 14.34 -3.31 -0.74
CA GLN A 51 13.96 -1.90 -0.64
C GLN A 51 12.87 -1.66 0.40
N TRP A 52 11.85 -2.53 0.44
CA TRP A 52 10.80 -2.44 1.45
C TRP A 52 11.37 -2.56 2.87
N LEU A 53 12.21 -3.57 3.12
CA LEU A 53 12.87 -3.75 4.42
C LEU A 53 13.74 -2.55 4.80
N SER A 54 14.54 -2.02 3.86
CA SER A 54 15.38 -0.85 4.10
C SER A 54 14.56 0.38 4.50
N LEU A 55 13.40 0.59 3.86
CA LEU A 55 12.49 1.69 4.22
C LEU A 55 11.84 1.46 5.58
N CYS A 56 11.45 0.22 5.91
CA CYS A 56 10.90 -0.12 7.23
C CYS A 56 11.91 0.05 8.38
N GLN A 57 13.21 0.05 8.10
CA GLN A 57 14.24 0.34 9.10
C GLN A 57 14.40 1.85 9.38
N ASN A 58 13.79 2.72 8.57
CA ASN A 58 13.77 4.15 8.84
C ASN A 58 12.66 4.48 9.86
N TYR A 59 13.06 4.85 11.08
CA TYR A 59 12.14 5.11 12.19
C TYR A 59 11.11 6.20 11.87
N SER A 60 11.50 7.25 11.14
CA SER A 60 10.59 8.32 10.74
C SER A 60 9.51 7.87 9.75
N LEU A 61 9.73 6.75 9.04
CA LEU A 61 8.78 6.19 8.09
C LEU A 61 7.92 5.08 8.68
N ILE A 62 8.47 4.27 9.60
CA ILE A 62 7.80 3.08 10.12
C ILE A 62 7.00 3.35 11.40
N SER A 63 7.22 4.45 12.10
CA SER A 63 6.55 4.77 13.37
C SER A 63 5.39 5.76 13.19
N ASP A 64 4.52 5.83 14.20
CA ASP A 64 3.45 6.82 14.31
C ASP A 64 3.96 8.24 14.62
N GLU A 65 5.24 8.42 14.94
CA GLU A 65 5.78 9.75 15.29
C GLU A 65 5.78 10.69 14.08
N GLU A 66 5.18 11.87 14.22
CA GLU A 66 5.11 12.89 13.17
C GLU A 66 6.27 13.88 13.28
N TYR A 67 6.97 14.12 12.18
CA TYR A 67 8.20 14.93 12.13
C TYR A 67 7.98 16.30 11.49
N GLY A 68 6.99 17.04 12.01
CA GLY A 68 6.74 18.45 11.65
C GLY A 68 5.91 18.66 10.40
N ASP A 69 5.47 17.59 9.74
CA ASP A 69 4.58 17.64 8.59
C ASP A 69 3.11 17.58 9.02
N GLN A 70 2.33 18.63 8.70
CA GLN A 70 0.89 18.56 8.88
C GLN A 70 0.32 17.48 7.94
N GLN A 71 -0.35 16.49 8.54
CA GLN A 71 -1.05 15.42 7.84
C GLN A 71 -2.26 15.95 7.07
N HIS A 72 -2.85 15.11 6.21
CA HIS A 72 -4.09 15.45 5.52
C HIS A 72 -5.23 15.66 6.54
N GLU A 73 -6.22 16.50 6.23
CA GLU A 73 -7.35 16.77 7.14
C GLU A 73 -8.15 15.50 7.51
N ASP A 74 -8.27 14.58 6.56
CA ASP A 74 -8.89 13.26 6.73
C ASP A 74 -7.92 12.15 7.20
N PHE A 75 -6.71 12.48 7.64
CA PHE A 75 -5.77 11.47 8.12
C PHE A 75 -6.30 10.80 9.40
N LEU A 76 -6.32 9.47 9.41
CA LEU A 76 -6.87 8.67 10.50
C LEU A 76 -5.79 7.97 11.31
N SER A 77 -4.86 7.28 10.63
CA SER A 77 -3.79 6.53 11.29
C SER A 77 -2.72 6.12 10.29
N HIS A 78 -1.52 5.79 10.77
CA HIS A 78 -0.51 5.17 9.94
C HIS A 78 -0.61 3.64 9.99
N ARG A 79 -0.34 2.96 8.87
CA ARG A 79 -0.35 1.48 8.79
C ARG A 79 1.06 0.89 8.68
N HIS A 80 2.07 1.63 9.13
CA HIS A 80 3.46 1.19 9.25
C HIS A 80 4.00 0.55 7.96
N ASP A 81 4.43 -0.71 8.02
CA ASP A 81 5.01 -1.46 6.92
C ASP A 81 4.03 -1.60 5.74
N GLN A 82 2.72 -1.70 5.98
CA GLN A 82 1.71 -1.76 4.94
C GLN A 82 1.64 -0.46 4.13
N SER A 83 1.75 0.70 4.78
CA SER A 83 1.77 1.99 4.09
C SER A 83 2.99 2.11 3.18
N ILE A 84 4.17 1.73 3.68
CA ILE A 84 5.42 1.72 2.91
C ILE A 84 5.29 0.75 1.72
N PHE A 85 4.83 -0.49 1.97
CA PHE A 85 4.60 -1.50 0.94
C PHE A 85 3.66 -0.99 -0.15
N SER A 86 2.54 -0.39 0.25
CA SER A 86 1.51 0.06 -0.67
C SER A 86 2.00 1.14 -1.64
N VAL A 87 2.64 2.18 -1.10
CA VAL A 87 3.20 3.27 -1.90
C VAL A 87 4.37 2.79 -2.74
N LEU A 88 5.24 1.91 -2.20
CA LEU A 88 6.36 1.35 -2.94
C LEU A 88 5.89 0.52 -4.15
N CYS A 89 4.89 -0.33 -3.98
CA CYS A 89 4.31 -1.05 -5.12
C CYS A 89 3.75 -0.12 -6.20
N LYS A 90 3.15 1.03 -5.83
CA LYS A 90 2.66 2.03 -6.78
C LYS A 90 3.82 2.71 -7.51
N ARG A 91 4.89 3.03 -6.79
CA ARG A 91 6.13 3.57 -7.36
C ARG A 91 6.77 2.61 -8.36
N TRP A 92 6.73 1.31 -8.09
CA TRP A 92 7.21 0.25 -8.98
C TRP A 92 6.23 -0.10 -10.12
N GLY A 93 5.05 0.53 -10.18
CA GLY A 93 4.05 0.24 -11.22
C GLY A 93 3.43 -1.15 -11.12
N ILE A 94 3.56 -1.84 -9.98
CA ILE A 94 2.98 -3.17 -9.78
C ILE A 94 1.45 -3.00 -9.80
N PRO A 95 0.66 -3.78 -10.55
CA PRO A 95 -0.79 -3.66 -10.50
C PRO A 95 -1.37 -4.20 -9.19
N ALA A 96 -2.58 -3.75 -8.83
CA ALA A 96 -3.32 -4.33 -7.73
C ALA A 96 -4.28 -5.42 -8.24
N TYR A 97 -4.39 -6.50 -7.48
CA TYR A 97 -5.45 -7.49 -7.63
C TYR A 97 -6.51 -7.27 -6.56
N ARG A 98 -7.72 -7.73 -6.83
CA ARG A 98 -8.86 -7.77 -5.90
C ARG A 98 -8.48 -8.49 -4.59
N VAL A 99 -8.97 -8.02 -3.45
CA VAL A 99 -8.78 -8.76 -2.19
C VAL A 99 -9.37 -10.18 -2.31
N PRO A 100 -8.67 -11.25 -1.90
CA PRO A 100 -9.12 -12.63 -2.08
C PRO A 100 -10.10 -13.11 -0.98
N THR A 101 -10.59 -12.20 -0.14
CA THR A 101 -11.58 -12.46 0.92
C THR A 101 -12.98 -12.04 0.47
N GLN A 102 -14.00 -12.35 1.26
CA GLN A 102 -15.40 -11.94 1.03
C GLN A 102 -15.57 -10.43 0.78
N TYR A 103 -14.66 -9.59 1.27
CA TYR A 103 -14.72 -8.13 1.06
C TYR A 103 -14.27 -7.69 -0.35
N GLY A 104 -13.56 -8.55 -1.09
CA GLY A 104 -13.02 -8.17 -2.40
C GLY A 104 -14.07 -8.01 -3.49
N GLU A 105 -15.25 -8.64 -3.37
CA GLU A 105 -16.28 -8.61 -4.42
C GLU A 105 -16.86 -7.21 -4.67
N HIS A 106 -16.86 -6.36 -3.64
CA HIS A 106 -17.43 -5.01 -3.71
C HIS A 106 -16.37 -3.90 -3.81
N GLU A 107 -15.08 -4.25 -3.79
CA GLU A 107 -13.94 -3.31 -3.70
C GLU A 107 -13.11 -3.24 -5.00
N ILE A 108 -13.75 -3.25 -6.16
CA ILE A 108 -13.02 -3.11 -7.43
C ILE A 108 -12.65 -1.63 -7.62
N GLU A 109 -11.40 -1.27 -7.28
CA GLU A 109 -10.83 -0.04 -7.84
C GLU A 109 -10.82 -0.14 -9.37
N ARG A 110 -11.14 0.96 -10.07
CA ARG A 110 -11.18 1.03 -11.54
C ARG A 110 -9.93 0.49 -12.27
N ASN A 111 -8.79 0.37 -11.58
CA ASN A 111 -7.52 -0.13 -12.12
C ASN A 111 -7.07 -1.48 -11.52
N SER A 112 -7.94 -2.18 -10.80
CA SER A 112 -7.65 -3.53 -10.30
C SER A 112 -7.73 -4.51 -11.46
N MET A 113 -6.73 -5.40 -11.56
CA MET A 113 -6.77 -6.48 -12.53
C MET A 113 -7.96 -7.40 -12.21
N PRO A 114 -8.88 -7.67 -13.15
CA PRO A 114 -9.95 -8.62 -12.95
C PRO A 114 -9.31 -10.00 -12.76
N GLY A 115 -9.36 -10.49 -11.52
CA GLY A 115 -8.94 -11.85 -11.21
C GLY A 115 -10.07 -12.81 -11.51
N ASN A 116 -9.85 -13.80 -12.37
CA ASN A 116 -10.81 -14.88 -12.61
C ASN A 116 -10.76 -15.98 -11.53
N TYR A 117 -10.32 -15.65 -10.32
CA TYR A 117 -10.23 -16.59 -9.20
C TYR A 117 -11.41 -16.42 -8.24
N PRO A 118 -11.94 -17.52 -7.67
CA PRO A 118 -12.98 -17.46 -6.64
C PRO A 118 -12.45 -16.79 -5.37
N GLN A 119 -13.34 -16.25 -4.54
CA GLN A 119 -12.94 -15.83 -3.20
C GLN A 119 -12.48 -17.05 -2.41
N VAL A 120 -11.32 -16.92 -1.75
CA VAL A 120 -10.69 -18.02 -0.99
C VAL A 120 -11.45 -18.25 0.32
N PHE A 121 -12.01 -17.19 0.89
CA PHE A 121 -12.82 -17.20 2.10
C PHE A 121 -14.20 -16.65 1.78
N GLN A 122 -15.22 -17.46 2.03
CA GLN A 122 -16.65 -17.14 1.87
C GLN A 122 -17.28 -16.93 3.25
#